data_AF-A0A7X9F575-F1
#
_entry.id   AF-A0A7X9F575-F1
#
_cell.length_a   1.000
_cell.length_b   1.000
_cell.length_c   1.000
_cell.angle_alpha   90.00
_cell.angle_beta   90.00
_cell.angle_gamma   90.00
#
_symmetry.space_group_name_H-M   'P 1'
#
loop_
_entity.id
_entity.type
_entity.pdbx_description
1 polymer ?
#
loop_
_entity_poly.entity_id
_entity_poly.type
_entity_poly.pdbx_seq_one_letter_code
_entity_poly.pdbx_strand_id
1 'polypeptide(L)' 'MFNEISLLVHLLIVGKACYSVFSDTAGIINLNLKKSESYANGCVWNVYTL' A
#
# COMPACT_ATOMS: atom_id res chain seq x y z
N MET A 1 -7.36 13.25 -9.71
CA MET A 1 -8.16 12.14 -9.16
C MET A 1 -7.53 10.85 -9.65
N PHE A 2 -7.21 9.92 -8.77
CA PHE A 2 -6.64 8.62 -9.15
C PHE A 2 -7.74 7.56 -9.15
N ASN A 3 -7.64 6.58 -10.04
CA ASN A 3 -8.63 5.50 -10.17
C ASN A 3 -8.11 4.19 -9.60
N GLU A 4 -6.80 4.07 -9.42
CA GLU A 4 -6.12 2.87 -8.96
C GLU A 4 -4.88 3.26 -8.15
N ILE A 5 -4.56 2.46 -7.12
CA ILE A 5 -3.31 2.54 -6.37
C ILE A 5 -2.69 1.15 -6.30
N SER A 6 -1.37 1.09 -6.54
CA SER A 6 -0.57 -0.11 -6.57
C SER A 6 0.49 -0.02 -5.47
N LEU A 7 0.49 -0.96 -4.53
CA LEU A 7 1.34 -0.94 -3.33
C LEU A 7 2.09 -2.27 -3.20
N LEU A 8 3.42 -2.20 -3.16
CA LEU A 8 4.28 -3.32 -2.78
C LEU A 8 4.64 -3.18 -1.30
N VAL A 9 4.14 -4.12 -0.49
CA VAL A 9 4.36 -4.15 0.96
C VAL A 9 5.50 -5.10 1.27
N HIS A 10 6.55 -4.56 1.89
CA HIS A 10 7.65 -5.34 2.44
C HIS A 10 7.38 -5.63 3.92
N LEU A 11 7.48 -6.90 4.33
CA LEU A 11 7.37 -7.31 5.73
C LEU A 11 8.67 -6.97 6.48
N LEU A 12 8.89 -5.70 6.76
CA LEU A 12 10.04 -5.18 7.48
C LEU A 12 9.57 -4.53 8.78
N ILE A 13 10.08 -5.03 9.91
CA ILE A 13 9.91 -4.37 11.20
C ILE A 13 10.97 -3.27 11.28
N VAL A 14 10.63 -2.09 10.78
CA VAL A 14 11.45 -0.89 10.98
C VAL A 14 11.15 -0.31 12.37
N GLY A 15 12.21 0.08 13.08
CA GLY A 15 12.10 0.69 14.41
C GLY A 15 11.49 2.10 14.36
N LYS A 16 12.10 3.07 15.04
CA LYS A 16 11.53 4.43 15.15
C LYS A 16 11.48 5.23 13.83
N ALA A 17 12.11 4.76 12.75
CA ALA A 17 12.16 5.45 11.47
C ALA A 17 11.15 4.82 10.48
N CYS A 18 9.89 5.22 10.59
CA CYS A 18 8.87 4.95 9.57
C CYS A 18 8.62 6.24 8.79
N TYR A 19 8.70 6.17 7.46
CA TYR A 19 8.36 7.28 6.58
C TYR A 19 6.97 7.04 6.01
N SER A 20 6.07 8.00 6.18
CA SER A 20 4.76 7.96 5.54
C SER A 20 4.92 7.99 4.02
N VAL A 21 4.17 7.13 3.31
CA VAL A 21 4.13 7.14 1.83
C VAL A 21 3.56 8.45 1.31
N PHE A 22 2.70 9.10 2.10
CA PHE A 22 2.08 10.40 1.78
C PHE A 22 2.49 11.43 2.82
N SER A 23 2.84 12.63 2.36
CA SER A 23 3.27 13.75 3.21
C SER A 23 2.12 14.49 3.88
N ASP A 24 0.92 14.44 3.29
CA ASP A 24 -0.29 15.11 3.79
C ASP A 24 -1.52 14.25 3.50
N THR A 25 -2.44 14.16 4.46
CA THR A 25 -3.65 13.32 4.36
C THR A 25 -4.88 14.21 4.32
N ALA A 26 -5.46 14.37 3.13
CA ALA A 26 -6.65 15.20 2.91
C ALA A 26 -7.98 14.53 3.32
N GLY A 27 -7.97 13.24 3.64
CA GLY A 27 -9.17 12.49 4.04
C GLY A 27 -8.98 10.98 4.03
N ILE A 28 -10.03 10.26 4.42
CA ILE A 28 -10.10 8.80 4.37
C ILE A 28 -10.88 8.40 3.12
N ILE A 29 -10.33 7.47 2.35
CA ILE A 29 -10.99 6.89 1.18
C ILE A 29 -11.14 5.39 1.35
N ASN A 30 -12.30 4.87 0.98
CA ASN A 30 -12.54 3.43 0.94
C ASN A 30 -12.15 2.93 -0.45
N LEU A 31 -11.37 1.86 -0.50
CA LEU A 31 -10.88 1.25 -1.74
C LEU A 31 -11.21 -0.24 -1.77
N ASN A 32 -11.47 -0.74 -2.96
CA ASN A 32 -11.72 -2.15 -3.23
C ASN A 32 -10.42 -2.84 -3.66
N LEU A 33 -10.09 -3.97 -3.04
CA LEU A 33 -8.94 -4.78 -3.45
C LEU A 33 -9.25 -5.48 -4.78
N LYS A 34 -8.51 -5.11 -5.83
CA LYS A 34 -8.66 -5.66 -7.18
C LYS A 34 -7.72 -6.84 -7.42
N LYS A 35 -6.50 -6.78 -6.90
CA LYS A 35 -5.48 -7.83 -7.04
C LYS A 35 -4.60 -7.89 -5.79
N SER A 36 -4.24 -9.11 -5.39
CA SER A 36 -3.22 -9.36 -4.37
C SER A 36 -2.33 -10.51 -4.83
N GLU A 37 -1.02 -10.31 -4.82
CA GLU A 37 -0.03 -11.29 -5.24
C GLU A 37 1.09 -11.37 -4.19
N SER A 38 1.45 -12.58 -3.78
CA SER A 38 2.52 -12.82 -2.81
C SER A 38 3.77 -13.31 -3.52
N TYR A 39 4.93 -12.74 -3.17
CA TYR A 39 6.22 -13.14 -3.71
C TYR A 39 6.97 -14.07 -2.74
N ALA A 40 7.92 -14.85 -3.27
CA ALA A 40 8.70 -15.81 -2.50
C ALA A 40 9.51 -15.19 -1.34
N ASN A 41 9.81 -13.89 -1.41
CA ASN A 41 10.50 -13.14 -0.36
C ASN A 41 9.54 -12.58 0.72
N GLY A 42 8.26 -12.98 0.71
CA GLY A 42 7.24 -12.53 1.65
C GLY A 42 6.68 -11.14 1.36
N CYS A 43 7.10 -10.47 0.29
CA CYS A 43 6.48 -9.22 -0.12
C CYS A 43 5.09 -9.48 -0.72
N VAL A 44 4.17 -8.54 -0.50
CA VAL A 44 2.81 -8.61 -1.02
C VAL A 44 2.54 -7.41 -1.91
N TRP A 45 2.17 -7.65 -3.16
CA TRP A 45 1.71 -6.61 -4.06
C TRP A 45 0.19 -6.55 -4.08
N ASN A 46 -0.36 -5.41 -3.68
CA ASN A 46 -1.79 -5.15 -3.69
C ASN A 46 -2.12 -4.04 -4.68
N VAL A 47 -3.19 -4.23 -5.46
CA VAL A 47 -3.77 -3.23 -6.34
C VAL A 47 -5.19 -2.95 -5.86
N TYR A 48 -5.50 -1.68 -5.65
CA TYR A 48 -6.81 -1.24 -5.20
C TYR A 48 -7.41 -0.22 -6.17
N THR A 49 -8.73 -0.22 -6.29
CA THR A 49 -9.49 0.78 -7.04
C THR A 49 -10.51 1.47 -6.14
N LEU A 50 -11.02 2.63 -6.57
CA LEU A 50 -12.23 3.21 -5.98
C LEU A 50 -13.41 2.22 -6.09
#